data_AF-A0A016U2H7-F1
#
_entry.id   AF-A0A016U2H7-F1
#
_cell.length_a   1.000
_cell.length_b   1.000
_cell.length_c   1.000
_cell.angle_alpha   90.00
_cell.angle_beta   90.00
_cell.angle_gamma   90.00
#
_symmetry.space_group_name_H-M   'P 1'
#
loop_
_entity.id
_entity.type
_entity.pdbx_description
1 polymer ?
#
loop_
_entity_poly.entity_id
_entity_poly.type
_entity_poly.pdbx_seq_one_letter_code
_entity_poly.pdbx_strand_id
1 'polypeptide(L)'
;MPRRRLLSRILYVWIICLSATTFVTMIRSGWLLTQEKVMVMGPMEPQVMIIDKSSILPPFFRFREEYLVVKKYRLATCQIEKVMTTIRDGIFCYLTDSKNFTSHNRTMSKEYWRNRFCSDLRHWRNDLDRIYEELGPNPILFTIVRDPVERFISGYVDKCLKEHSRRNNTCYKCRRDLRCFVNRLHASLQNVLNHSKENFYYDRHFAPQTWYCDFRDHLRNYTIIKYASGKEGYLKMATDFDMLFERAGVPLHEREAVRSELLKGSTHHTTRGSQAALYVRDLLLSNEDVLAKVIEIYYHDFVEFDFPFPALSHE
;
A
#
# COMPACT_ATOMS: atom_id res chain seq x y z
N MET A 1 8.59 -50.74 -70.34
CA MET A 1 7.43 -50.96 -69.44
C MET A 1 6.95 -49.63 -68.85
N PRO A 2 5.85 -49.07 -69.37
CA PRO A 2 5.31 -47.77 -68.97
C PRO A 2 4.08 -47.96 -68.07
N ARG A 3 4.18 -47.67 -66.76
CA ARG A 3 3.02 -47.76 -65.84
C ARG A 3 2.95 -46.72 -64.72
N ARG A 4 3.72 -45.62 -64.80
CA ARG A 4 3.76 -44.60 -63.74
C ARG A 4 3.36 -43.17 -64.13
N ARG A 5 3.03 -42.88 -65.40
CA ARG A 5 2.62 -41.51 -65.84
C ARG A 5 1.12 -41.28 -66.04
N LEU A 6 0.26 -42.30 -65.87
CA LEU A 6 -1.19 -42.17 -66.09
C LEU A 6 -2.00 -41.91 -64.79
N LEU A 7 -1.45 -42.23 -63.61
CA LEU A 7 -2.17 -42.09 -62.32
C LEU A 7 -2.14 -40.65 -61.73
N SER A 8 -1.16 -39.82 -62.12
CA SER A 8 -1.01 -38.46 -61.58
C SER A 8 -1.93 -37.42 -62.23
N ARG A 9 -2.33 -37.62 -63.49
CA ARG A 9 -3.27 -36.70 -64.19
C ARG A 9 -4.73 -36.94 -63.83
N ILE A 10 -5.11 -38.15 -63.41
CA ILE A 10 -6.48 -38.45 -63.00
C ILE A 10 -6.75 -37.84 -61.61
N LEU A 11 -5.81 -37.94 -60.66
CA LEU A 11 -6.00 -37.40 -59.31
C LEU A 11 -6.17 -35.86 -59.26
N TYR A 12 -5.50 -35.14 -60.16
CA TYR A 12 -5.59 -33.66 -60.24
C TYR A 12 -6.93 -33.16 -60.81
N VAL A 13 -7.57 -33.92 -61.71
CA VAL A 13 -8.87 -33.54 -62.30
C VAL A 13 -10.03 -33.77 -61.30
N TRP A 14 -9.93 -34.77 -60.42
CA TRP A 14 -10.94 -35.03 -59.40
C TRP A 14 -10.97 -33.98 -58.28
N ILE A 15 -9.82 -33.42 -57.89
CA ILE A 15 -9.72 -32.41 -56.81
C ILE A 15 -10.31 -31.06 -57.25
N ILE A 16 -10.19 -30.69 -58.53
CA ILE A 16 -10.73 -29.41 -59.06
C ILE A 16 -12.25 -29.48 -59.26
N CYS A 17 -12.83 -30.65 -59.56
CA CYS A 17 -14.29 -30.81 -59.68
C CYS A 17 -15.03 -30.82 -58.34
N LEU A 18 -14.38 -31.24 -57.25
CA LEU A 18 -14.94 -31.25 -55.89
C LEU A 18 -14.97 -29.86 -55.21
N SER A 19 -14.09 -28.94 -55.62
CA SER A 19 -14.06 -27.56 -55.10
C SER A 19 -15.06 -26.64 -55.79
N ALA A 20 -15.40 -26.88 -57.07
CA ALA A 20 -16.39 -26.08 -57.79
C ALA A 20 -17.84 -26.44 -57.40
N THR A 21 -18.12 -27.70 -57.07
CA THR A 21 -19.47 -28.16 -56.68
C THR A 21 -19.87 -27.74 -55.28
N THR A 22 -18.92 -27.60 -54.35
CA THR A 22 -19.17 -27.09 -52.99
C THR A 22 -19.37 -25.57 -52.96
N PHE A 23 -18.75 -24.82 -53.88
CA PHE A 23 -18.93 -23.37 -53.98
C PHE A 23 -20.28 -22.99 -54.61
N VAL A 24 -20.78 -23.77 -55.58
CA VAL A 24 -22.07 -23.52 -56.25
C VAL A 24 -23.27 -23.90 -55.38
N THR A 25 -23.15 -24.91 -54.49
CA THR A 25 -24.21 -25.25 -53.54
C THR A 25 -24.34 -24.23 -52.41
N MET A 26 -23.23 -23.61 -51.96
CA MET A 26 -23.28 -22.53 -50.96
C MET A 26 -23.98 -21.26 -51.46
N ILE A 27 -23.96 -20.97 -52.77
CA ILE A 27 -24.63 -19.79 -53.33
C ILE A 27 -26.15 -20.01 -53.53
N ARG A 28 -26.61 -21.28 -53.67
CA ARG A 28 -28.03 -21.60 -53.89
C ARG A 28 -28.85 -21.77 -52.63
N SER A 29 -28.25 -22.14 -51.49
CA SER A 29 -28.93 -22.15 -50.20
C SER A 29 -28.72 -20.79 -49.53
N GLY A 30 -29.64 -19.85 -49.76
CA GLY A 30 -29.62 -18.50 -49.20
C GLY A 30 -29.37 -18.45 -47.69
N TRP A 31 -28.10 -18.40 -47.31
CA TRP A 31 -27.68 -17.97 -45.99
C TRP A 31 -27.83 -16.46 -45.97
N LEU A 32 -28.93 -16.01 -45.36
CA LEU A 32 -29.05 -14.64 -44.89
C LEU A 32 -27.80 -14.31 -44.08
N LEU A 33 -26.98 -13.41 -44.61
CA LEU A 33 -26.10 -12.60 -43.79
C LEU A 33 -27.01 -11.79 -42.85
N THR A 34 -27.27 -12.34 -41.66
CA THR A 34 -27.70 -11.50 -40.55
C THR A 34 -26.59 -10.49 -40.34
N GLN A 35 -26.85 -9.23 -40.70
CA GLN A 35 -26.08 -8.12 -40.18
C GLN A 35 -26.16 -8.20 -38.65
N GLU A 36 -25.14 -8.76 -38.01
CA GLU A 36 -24.88 -8.41 -36.62
C GLU A 36 -24.63 -6.90 -36.63
N LYS A 37 -25.55 -6.16 -36.02
CA LYS A 37 -25.28 -4.77 -35.63
C LYS A 37 -23.99 -4.79 -34.85
N VAL A 38 -22.91 -4.28 -35.44
CA VAL A 38 -21.74 -3.86 -34.69
C VAL A 38 -22.24 -2.82 -33.71
N MET A 39 -22.38 -3.23 -32.45
CA MET A 39 -22.64 -2.33 -31.35
C MET A 39 -21.36 -1.52 -31.19
N VAL A 40 -21.33 -0.34 -31.80
CA VAL A 40 -20.34 0.67 -31.48
C VAL A 40 -20.55 0.98 -30.01
N MET A 41 -19.66 0.45 -29.16
CA MET A 41 -19.56 0.88 -27.77
C MET A 41 -19.32 2.39 -27.84
N GLY A 42 -20.32 3.17 -27.45
CA GLY A 42 -20.12 4.59 -27.19
C GLY A 42 -18.98 4.75 -26.17
N PRO A 43 -18.30 5.91 -26.13
CA PRO A 43 -17.33 6.17 -25.07
C PRO A 43 -18.02 5.90 -23.73
N MET A 44 -17.45 4.99 -22.93
CA MET A 44 -17.89 4.78 -21.56
C MET A 44 -17.83 6.14 -20.86
N GLU A 45 -18.99 6.62 -20.43
CA GLU A 45 -19.08 7.82 -19.61
C GLU A 45 -18.22 7.56 -18.36
N PRO A 46 -17.26 8.44 -18.02
CA PRO A 46 -16.46 8.24 -16.82
C PRO A 46 -17.40 8.22 -15.63
N GLN A 47 -17.51 7.06 -14.97
CA GLN A 47 -18.29 6.93 -13.75
C GLN A 47 -17.63 7.81 -12.69
N VAL A 48 -18.28 8.95 -12.42
CA VAL A 48 -17.84 9.88 -11.38
C VAL A 48 -18.24 9.27 -10.05
N MET A 49 -17.26 8.79 -9.29
CA MET A 49 -17.48 8.36 -7.92
C MET A 49 -17.98 9.54 -7.09
N ILE A 50 -19.19 9.41 -6.54
CA ILE A 50 -19.80 10.46 -5.72
C ILE A 50 -19.28 10.34 -4.29
N ILE A 51 -18.54 11.36 -3.85
CA ILE A 51 -18.03 11.49 -2.48
C ILE A 51 -18.94 12.41 -1.68
N ASP A 52 -19.42 11.95 -0.53
CA ASP A 52 -20.17 12.79 0.40
C ASP A 52 -19.19 13.65 1.23
N LYS A 53 -19.14 14.95 0.93
CA LYS A 53 -18.28 15.90 1.63
C LYS A 53 -18.53 15.95 3.14
N SER A 54 -19.77 15.68 3.59
CA SER A 54 -20.09 15.66 5.02
C SER A 54 -19.57 14.40 5.73
N SER A 55 -19.26 13.35 4.98
CA SER A 55 -18.63 12.14 5.46
C SER A 55 -17.09 12.23 5.49
N ILE A 56 -16.47 13.28 4.93
CA ILE A 56 -15.01 13.45 4.97
C ILE A 56 -14.55 13.72 6.40
N LEU A 57 -13.58 12.93 6.86
CA LEU A 57 -12.94 13.16 8.16
C LEU A 57 -12.05 14.41 8.11
N PRO A 58 -12.01 15.25 9.16
CA PRO A 58 -11.20 16.46 9.15
C PRO A 58 -9.71 16.12 9.10
N PRO A 59 -8.86 16.98 8.50
CA PRO A 59 -7.41 16.78 8.53
C PRO A 59 -6.84 17.15 9.91
N PHE A 60 -5.61 16.72 10.18
CA PHE A 60 -4.78 17.22 11.29
C PHE A 60 -5.36 17.09 12.70
N PHE A 61 -6.29 16.15 12.92
CA PHE A 61 -6.74 15.80 14.27
C PHE A 61 -5.59 15.11 15.04
N ARG A 62 -5.29 15.54 16.27
CA ARG A 62 -4.18 14.98 17.08
C ARG A 62 -4.51 13.60 17.67
N PHE A 63 -4.43 12.58 16.81
CA PHE A 63 -4.76 11.21 17.18
C PHE A 63 -3.61 10.48 17.89
N ARG A 64 -2.42 10.42 17.29
CA ARG A 64 -1.29 9.67 17.86
C ARG A 64 0.05 10.23 17.42
N GLU A 65 0.93 10.38 18.40
CA GLU A 65 2.28 10.89 18.21
C GLU A 65 3.24 9.90 18.84
N GLU A 66 4.08 9.32 17.98
CA GLU A 66 5.15 8.40 18.39
C GLU A 66 6.33 8.71 17.50
N TYR A 67 7.50 8.87 18.10
CA TYR A 67 8.70 9.29 17.39
C TYR A 67 9.87 8.42 17.79
N LEU A 68 10.75 8.15 16.83
CA LEU A 68 12.05 7.57 17.10
C LEU A 68 13.12 8.65 16.98
N VAL A 69 14.11 8.64 17.88
CA VAL A 69 15.11 9.70 18.03
C VAL A 69 16.51 9.10 18.13
N VAL A 70 17.44 9.65 17.35
CA VAL A 70 18.88 9.38 17.49
C VAL A 70 19.59 10.69 17.79
N LYS A 71 19.86 10.93 19.08
CA LYS A 71 20.39 12.20 19.59
C LYS A 71 21.70 12.61 18.93
N LYS A 72 22.64 11.66 18.77
CA LYS A 72 23.96 11.93 18.15
C LYS A 72 23.90 12.49 16.73
N TYR A 73 22.79 12.28 16.02
CA TYR A 73 22.57 12.77 14.65
C TYR A 73 21.50 13.87 14.57
N ARG A 74 20.96 14.33 15.72
CA ARG A 74 19.84 15.29 15.77
C ARG A 74 18.71 14.89 14.82
N LEU A 75 18.42 13.59 14.80
CA LEU A 75 17.55 12.92 13.83
C LEU A 75 16.32 12.37 14.54
N ALA A 76 15.15 12.67 14.01
CA ALA A 76 13.88 12.13 14.50
C ALA A 76 12.97 11.68 13.36
N THR A 77 12.18 10.64 13.61
CA THR A 77 11.12 10.22 12.68
C THR A 77 9.81 9.90 13.39
N CYS A 78 8.70 10.35 12.82
CA CYS A 78 7.37 10.03 13.33
C CYS A 78 6.87 8.67 12.84
N GLN A 79 6.31 7.87 13.75
CA GLN A 79 5.73 6.56 13.52
C GLN A 79 4.24 6.63 13.19
N ILE A 80 3.95 6.63 11.90
CA ILE A 80 2.62 6.35 11.37
C ILE A 80 2.47 4.84 11.21
N GLU A 81 1.35 4.27 11.63
CA GLU A 81 1.11 2.82 11.51
C GLU A 81 0.99 2.37 10.03
N LYS A 82 1.34 1.12 9.74
CA LYS A 82 1.23 0.49 8.40
C LYS A 82 2.11 1.08 7.28
N VAL A 83 3.10 1.87 7.66
CA VAL A 83 4.12 2.44 6.75
C VAL A 83 5.53 2.07 7.20
N MET A 84 5.84 0.77 7.08
CA MET A 84 7.16 0.19 7.41
C MET A 84 7.67 0.45 8.84
N THR A 85 6.77 0.57 9.82
CA THR A 85 7.09 0.90 11.23
C THR A 85 8.10 -0.05 11.87
N THR A 86 7.99 -1.35 11.58
CA THR A 86 8.86 -2.41 12.14
C THR A 86 10.32 -2.25 11.75
N ILE A 87 10.62 -2.12 10.45
CA ILE A 87 12.02 -1.94 10.00
C ILE A 87 12.55 -0.58 10.44
N ARG A 88 11.71 0.45 10.51
CA ARG A 88 12.12 1.77 11.00
C ARG A 88 12.50 1.75 12.50
N ASP A 89 11.78 0.99 13.33
CA ASP A 89 12.17 0.72 14.73
C ASP A 89 13.54 0.02 14.79
N GLY A 90 13.75 -1.02 13.96
CA GLY A 90 15.03 -1.71 13.85
C GLY A 90 16.19 -0.79 13.40
N ILE A 91 15.95 0.08 12.43
CA ILE A 91 16.94 1.06 11.94
C ILE A 91 17.33 2.03 13.05
N PHE A 92 16.37 2.63 13.76
CA PHE A 92 16.68 3.59 14.82
C PHE A 92 17.32 2.93 16.05
N CYS A 93 16.95 1.67 16.33
CA CYS A 93 17.65 0.86 17.33
C CYS A 93 19.12 0.64 16.93
N TYR A 94 19.37 0.23 15.68
CA TYR A 94 20.73 0.10 15.14
C TYR A 94 21.51 1.42 15.18
N LEU A 95 20.93 2.52 14.71
CA LEU A 95 21.59 3.83 14.70
C LEU A 95 21.86 4.36 16.11
N THR A 96 21.09 3.95 17.12
CA THR A 96 21.34 4.34 18.51
C THR A 96 22.61 3.72 19.05
N ASP A 97 22.86 2.44 18.74
CA ASP A 97 24.05 1.69 19.19
C ASP A 97 24.46 0.60 18.18
N SER A 98 25.07 1.04 17.08
CA SER A 98 25.43 0.17 15.95
C SER A 98 26.48 -0.87 16.34
N LYS A 99 27.38 -0.54 17.27
CA LYS A 99 28.41 -1.43 17.77
C LYS A 99 27.80 -2.62 18.51
N ASN A 100 26.94 -2.36 19.51
CA ASN A 100 26.30 -3.45 20.26
C ASN A 100 25.27 -4.21 19.41
N PHE A 101 24.54 -3.52 18.53
CA PHE A 101 23.60 -4.19 17.62
C PHE A 101 24.33 -5.19 16.70
N THR A 102 25.48 -4.80 16.16
CA THR A 102 26.31 -5.65 15.29
C THR A 102 26.98 -6.77 16.06
N SER A 103 27.55 -6.50 17.25
CA SER A 103 28.23 -7.53 18.06
C SER A 103 27.30 -8.65 18.53
N HIS A 104 26.00 -8.37 18.66
CA HIS A 104 24.97 -9.35 19.01
C HIS A 104 24.32 -10.01 17.78
N ASN A 105 24.89 -9.85 16.58
CA ASN A 105 24.40 -10.43 15.32
C ASN A 105 22.92 -10.14 15.05
N ARG A 106 22.46 -8.94 15.40
CA ARG A 106 21.08 -8.51 15.19
C ARG A 106 20.85 -8.12 13.72
N THR A 107 19.59 -8.16 13.28
CA THR A 107 19.21 -7.83 11.90
C THR A 107 18.00 -6.91 11.92
N MET A 108 18.12 -5.69 11.38
CA MET A 108 17.08 -4.65 11.49
C MET A 108 15.72 -5.13 10.95
N SER A 109 15.69 -5.81 9.80
CA SER A 109 14.46 -6.35 9.21
C SER A 109 13.81 -7.50 9.99
N LYS A 110 14.53 -8.09 10.95
CA LYS A 110 14.04 -9.15 11.87
C LYS A 110 13.65 -8.61 13.24
N GLU A 111 13.91 -7.34 13.54
CA GLU A 111 13.45 -6.71 14.77
C GLU A 111 11.93 -6.57 14.73
N TYR A 112 11.26 -6.88 15.83
CA TYR A 112 9.84 -6.63 16.03
C TYR A 112 9.54 -6.61 17.53
N TRP A 113 8.32 -6.20 17.90
CA TRP A 113 7.98 -5.87 19.28
C TRP A 113 8.24 -6.97 20.33
N ARG A 114 8.24 -8.27 19.98
CA ARG A 114 8.54 -9.37 20.93
C ARG A 114 10.03 -9.71 21.06
N ASN A 115 10.83 -9.34 20.07
CA ASN A 115 12.25 -9.66 20.00
C ASN A 115 13.00 -8.39 19.59
N ARG A 116 12.75 -7.27 20.26
CA ARG A 116 13.46 -6.02 20.01
C ARG A 116 14.74 -5.98 20.83
N PHE A 117 15.86 -5.67 20.21
CA PHE A 117 17.13 -5.48 20.89
C PHE A 117 17.07 -4.26 21.82
N CYS A 118 16.57 -3.14 21.31
CA CYS A 118 16.34 -1.93 22.10
C CYS A 118 14.98 -2.00 22.83
N SER A 119 14.85 -2.92 23.78
CA SER A 119 13.64 -3.11 24.60
C SER A 119 13.46 -2.03 25.67
N ASP A 120 14.51 -1.26 25.96
CA ASP A 120 14.50 -0.12 26.88
C ASP A 120 13.71 1.10 26.36
N LEU A 121 13.37 1.11 25.07
CA LEU A 121 12.63 2.18 24.38
C LEU A 121 13.26 3.57 24.52
N ARG A 122 14.56 3.68 24.79
CA ARG A 122 15.23 4.97 25.00
C ARG A 122 15.21 5.87 23.77
N HIS A 123 15.06 5.29 22.58
CA HIS A 123 14.89 6.02 21.32
C HIS A 123 13.46 6.49 21.06
N TRP A 124 12.46 6.13 21.88
CA TRP A 124 11.06 6.51 21.65
C TRP A 124 10.65 7.80 22.38
N ARG A 125 9.91 8.67 21.69
CA ARG A 125 9.21 9.84 22.27
C ARG A 125 7.76 9.85 21.80
N ASN A 126 6.89 10.55 22.51
CA ASN A 126 5.46 10.65 22.23
C ASN A 126 4.98 12.10 22.12
N ASP A 127 5.92 13.03 21.99
CA ASP A 127 5.71 14.47 22.03
C ASP A 127 6.78 15.14 21.16
N LEU A 128 6.35 15.99 20.24
CA LEU A 128 7.23 16.72 19.33
C LEU A 128 7.97 17.88 20.03
N ASP A 129 7.34 18.54 21.00
CA ASP A 129 7.96 19.67 21.72
C ASP A 129 9.20 19.19 22.47
N ARG A 130 9.06 18.03 23.14
CA ARG A 130 10.18 17.34 23.79
C ARG A 130 11.32 16.96 22.82
N ILE A 131 11.02 16.71 21.55
CA ILE A 131 12.07 16.44 20.55
C ILE A 131 12.86 17.71 20.27
N TYR A 132 12.20 18.87 20.12
CA TYR A 132 12.89 20.14 19.94
C TYR A 132 13.72 20.53 21.16
N GLU A 133 13.22 20.28 22.38
CA GLU A 133 13.99 20.45 23.62
C GLU A 133 15.25 19.58 23.65
N GLU A 134 15.12 18.30 23.29
CA GLU A 134 16.23 17.34 23.36
C GLU A 134 17.25 17.47 22.23
N LEU A 135 16.82 17.87 21.03
CA LEU A 135 17.67 17.93 19.83
C LEU A 135 18.11 19.34 19.44
N GLY A 136 17.55 20.36 20.10
CA GLY A 136 17.78 21.77 19.78
C GLY A 136 17.10 22.22 18.46
N PRO A 137 17.37 23.45 18.01
CA PRO A 137 16.67 24.04 16.86
C PRO A 137 17.03 23.34 15.55
N ASN A 138 16.05 23.18 14.66
CA ASN A 138 16.20 22.60 13.32
C ASN A 138 16.79 21.16 13.31
N PRO A 139 16.20 20.18 14.04
CA PRO A 139 16.58 18.78 13.88
C PRO A 139 16.19 18.28 12.49
N ILE A 140 16.83 17.20 12.03
CA ILE A 140 16.36 16.50 10.83
C ILE A 140 15.15 15.68 11.24
N LEU A 141 13.98 16.14 10.81
CA LEU A 141 12.69 15.54 11.09
C LEU A 141 12.12 14.96 9.80
N PHE A 142 11.70 13.70 9.84
CA PHE A 142 11.11 13.06 8.66
C PHE A 142 10.03 12.06 9.01
N THR A 143 9.17 11.75 8.05
CA THR A 143 8.21 10.66 8.20
C THR A 143 8.07 9.90 6.90
N ILE A 144 7.37 8.79 6.97
CA ILE A 144 7.06 7.96 5.82
C ILE A 144 5.56 7.95 5.71
N VAL A 145 5.06 8.22 4.51
CA VAL A 145 3.63 8.15 4.17
C VAL A 145 3.45 7.11 3.09
N ARG A 146 2.27 6.51 2.97
CA ARG A 146 1.98 5.47 1.99
C ARG A 146 0.68 5.80 1.29
N ASP A 147 0.57 5.35 0.05
CA ASP A 147 -0.69 5.37 -0.68
C ASP A 147 -1.84 4.90 0.23
N PRO A 148 -2.91 5.70 0.40
CA PRO A 148 -3.94 5.39 1.40
C PRO A 148 -4.66 4.06 1.16
N VAL A 149 -4.91 3.69 -0.11
CA VAL A 149 -5.54 2.41 -0.47
C VAL A 149 -4.61 1.24 -0.12
N GLU A 150 -3.34 1.33 -0.51
CA GLU A 150 -2.34 0.31 -0.17
C GLU A 150 -2.16 0.15 1.33
N ARG A 151 -2.20 1.27 2.07
CA ARG A 151 -2.10 1.29 3.52
C ARG A 151 -3.30 0.61 4.16
N PHE A 152 -4.51 0.93 3.70
CA PHE A 152 -5.75 0.30 4.15
C PHE A 152 -5.72 -1.22 3.94
N ILE A 153 -5.41 -1.68 2.73
CA ILE A 153 -5.31 -3.11 2.39
C ILE A 153 -4.28 -3.79 3.30
N SER A 154 -3.11 -3.17 3.48
CA SER A 154 -2.06 -3.68 4.36
C SER A 154 -2.50 -3.77 5.81
N GLY A 155 -3.31 -2.81 6.27
CA GLY A 155 -3.92 -2.81 7.60
C GLY A 155 -4.91 -3.95 7.76
N TYR A 156 -5.85 -4.08 6.82
CA TYR A 156 -6.92 -5.07 6.85
C TYR A 156 -6.37 -6.51 6.81
N VAL A 157 -5.43 -6.79 5.90
CA VAL A 157 -4.83 -8.12 5.80
C VAL A 157 -4.10 -8.51 7.09
N ASP A 158 -3.29 -7.61 7.66
CA ASP A 158 -2.53 -7.92 8.88
C ASP A 158 -3.45 -8.02 10.11
N LYS A 159 -4.36 -7.06 10.31
CA LYS A 159 -5.15 -6.96 11.55
C LYS A 159 -6.45 -7.75 11.52
N CYS A 160 -7.07 -7.92 10.36
CA CYS A 160 -8.37 -8.58 10.22
C CYS A 160 -8.32 -9.97 9.62
N LEU A 161 -7.30 -10.29 8.81
CA LEU A 161 -7.18 -11.63 8.22
C LEU A 161 -6.13 -12.49 8.94
N LYS A 162 -4.94 -11.95 9.20
CA LYS A 162 -3.86 -12.69 9.89
C LYS A 162 -4.08 -12.76 11.40
N GLU A 163 -4.29 -11.62 12.07
CA GLU A 163 -4.46 -11.58 13.54
C GLU A 163 -5.82 -12.13 14.03
N HIS A 164 -6.89 -12.07 13.22
CA HIS A 164 -8.22 -12.54 13.61
C HIS A 164 -8.23 -14.02 14.01
N SER A 165 -7.34 -14.85 13.47
CA SER A 165 -7.18 -16.25 13.88
C SER A 165 -6.84 -16.45 15.37
N ARG A 166 -6.47 -15.37 16.10
CA ARG A 166 -5.97 -15.44 17.48
C ARG A 166 -6.86 -14.78 18.54
N ARG A 167 -7.95 -14.11 18.15
CA ARG A 167 -8.82 -13.35 19.08
C ARG A 167 -10.29 -13.44 18.65
N ASN A 168 -11.19 -13.80 19.56
CA ASN A 168 -12.63 -13.73 19.32
C ASN A 168 -13.07 -12.26 19.20
N ASN A 169 -13.97 -11.94 18.25
CA ASN A 169 -14.55 -10.60 18.02
C ASN A 169 -13.59 -9.49 17.53
N THR A 170 -12.69 -9.78 16.59
CA THR A 170 -11.78 -8.77 16.00
C THR A 170 -12.39 -8.02 14.82
N CYS A 171 -11.82 -6.85 14.47
CA CYS A 171 -12.23 -6.00 13.34
C CYS A 171 -13.72 -5.62 13.33
N TYR A 172 -14.12 -4.95 14.41
CA TYR A 172 -15.47 -4.43 14.63
C TYR A 172 -16.60 -5.48 14.51
N LYS A 173 -16.29 -6.77 14.73
CA LYS A 173 -17.22 -7.91 14.60
C LYS A 173 -17.81 -8.08 13.19
N CYS A 174 -17.15 -7.54 12.17
CA CYS A 174 -17.58 -7.65 10.78
C CYS A 174 -17.17 -8.97 10.10
N ARG A 175 -16.44 -9.85 10.81
CA ARG A 175 -15.87 -11.09 10.26
C ARG A 175 -15.00 -10.76 9.03
N ARG A 176 -15.49 -11.00 7.82
CA ARG A 176 -14.80 -10.70 6.55
C ARG A 176 -15.60 -9.76 5.63
N ASP A 177 -16.68 -9.17 6.13
CA ASP A 177 -17.45 -8.19 5.37
C ASP A 177 -16.71 -6.84 5.36
N LEU A 178 -16.20 -6.49 4.18
CA LEU A 178 -15.42 -5.27 3.98
C LEU A 178 -16.29 -4.01 4.12
N ARG A 179 -17.54 -4.05 3.66
CA ARG A 179 -18.49 -2.92 3.77
C ARG A 179 -18.86 -2.65 5.21
N CYS A 180 -19.18 -3.71 5.97
CA CYS A 180 -19.38 -3.60 7.42
C CYS A 180 -18.15 -2.98 8.09
N PHE A 181 -16.95 -3.46 7.74
CA PHE A 181 -15.71 -3.01 8.36
C PHE A 181 -15.46 -1.51 8.10
N VAL A 182 -15.54 -1.08 6.84
CA VAL A 182 -15.27 0.31 6.46
C VAL A 182 -16.28 1.27 7.09
N ASN A 183 -17.57 0.91 7.11
CA ASN A 183 -18.60 1.72 7.77
C ASN A 183 -18.37 1.82 9.28
N ARG A 184 -18.01 0.72 9.96
CA ARG A 184 -17.72 0.75 11.40
C ARG A 184 -16.42 1.48 11.72
N LEU A 185 -15.41 1.37 10.88
CA LEU A 185 -14.17 2.13 10.99
C LEU A 185 -14.46 3.63 10.89
N HIS A 186 -15.20 4.05 9.87
CA HIS A 186 -15.58 5.46 9.68
C HIS A 186 -16.34 6.00 10.90
N ALA A 187 -17.37 5.29 11.36
CA ALA A 187 -18.12 5.67 12.56
C ALA A 187 -17.23 5.70 13.82
N SER A 188 -16.30 4.76 13.97
CA SER A 188 -15.33 4.75 15.09
C SER A 188 -14.43 5.98 15.06
N LEU A 189 -13.88 6.33 13.89
CA LEU A 189 -13.04 7.51 13.71
C LEU A 189 -13.83 8.82 13.91
N GLN A 190 -15.10 8.88 13.53
CA GLN A 190 -15.97 10.02 13.86
C GLN A 190 -16.19 10.13 15.37
N ASN A 191 -16.39 9.01 16.07
CA ASN A 191 -16.52 9.01 17.53
C ASN A 191 -15.25 9.50 18.24
N VAL A 192 -14.07 9.14 17.71
CA VAL A 192 -12.76 9.60 18.19
C VAL A 192 -12.62 11.13 18.16
N LEU A 193 -13.29 11.83 17.24
CA LEU A 193 -13.26 13.30 17.18
C LEU A 193 -13.95 13.95 18.38
N ASN A 194 -14.94 13.27 18.97
CA ASN A 194 -15.82 13.82 20.00
C ASN A 194 -15.54 13.27 21.42
N HIS A 195 -14.75 12.20 21.55
CA HIS A 195 -14.53 11.50 22.83
C HIS A 195 -13.04 11.34 23.12
N SER A 196 -12.71 11.23 24.42
CA SER A 196 -11.35 10.90 24.85
C SER A 196 -10.95 9.47 24.42
N LYS A 197 -9.64 9.24 24.26
CA LYS A 197 -9.03 8.06 23.63
C LYS A 197 -9.26 6.75 24.43
N GLU A 198 -10.46 6.17 24.40
CA GLU A 198 -10.70 4.81 24.91
C GLU A 198 -10.26 3.74 23.90
N ASN A 199 -9.18 3.02 24.25
CA ASN A 199 -8.66 1.78 23.66
C ASN A 199 -9.05 1.43 22.19
N PHE A 200 -8.67 2.28 21.25
CA PHE A 200 -8.89 2.10 19.82
C PHE A 200 -7.78 1.29 19.12
N TYR A 201 -7.62 0.01 19.49
CA TYR A 201 -6.56 -0.85 18.93
C TYR A 201 -6.58 -0.91 17.40
N TYR A 202 -7.77 -0.95 16.79
CA TYR A 202 -7.90 -1.00 15.33
C TYR A 202 -7.72 0.38 14.72
N ASP A 203 -8.34 1.42 15.27
CA ASP A 203 -8.34 2.76 14.67
C ASP A 203 -6.92 3.25 14.48
N ARG A 204 -5.99 2.98 15.40
CA ARG A 204 -4.59 3.37 15.19
C ARG A 204 -3.90 2.72 13.99
N HIS A 205 -4.41 1.63 13.43
CA HIS A 205 -3.85 1.02 12.22
C HIS A 205 -4.53 1.53 10.94
N PHE A 206 -5.63 2.28 11.07
CA PHE A 206 -6.46 2.74 9.96
C PHE A 206 -6.78 4.24 10.01
N ALA A 207 -6.42 4.98 11.05
CA ALA A 207 -6.63 6.41 11.14
C ALA A 207 -5.87 7.13 10.01
N PRO A 208 -6.38 8.26 9.51
CA PRO A 208 -5.69 9.06 8.50
C PRO A 208 -4.26 9.38 8.92
N GLN A 209 -3.33 9.34 7.98
CA GLN A 209 -1.91 9.63 8.20
C GLN A 209 -1.71 11.09 8.61
N THR A 210 -2.56 11.99 8.13
CA THR A 210 -2.64 13.39 8.56
C THR A 210 -2.98 13.56 10.05
N TRP A 211 -3.49 12.52 10.73
CA TRP A 211 -3.82 12.56 12.17
C TRP A 211 -2.63 12.23 13.09
N TYR A 212 -1.45 12.01 12.52
CA TYR A 212 -0.24 11.69 13.25
C TYR A 212 0.72 12.87 13.24
N CYS A 213 1.80 12.75 14.01
CA CYS A 213 3.01 13.56 13.86
C CYS A 213 2.85 15.07 14.11
N ASP A 214 1.73 15.47 14.72
CA ASP A 214 1.38 16.87 14.97
C ASP A 214 1.51 17.77 13.73
N PHE A 215 1.02 17.28 12.59
CA PHE A 215 1.24 17.92 11.29
C PHE A 215 0.56 19.29 11.13
N ARG A 216 -0.46 19.61 11.95
CA ARG A 216 -1.24 20.85 11.82
C ARG A 216 -0.35 22.07 11.64
N ASP A 217 0.64 22.20 12.53
CA ASP A 217 1.53 23.35 12.58
C ASP A 217 2.96 22.98 12.13
N HIS A 218 3.27 21.68 12.01
CA HIS A 218 4.63 21.20 11.80
C HIS A 218 4.88 20.48 10.48
N LEU A 219 3.87 20.24 9.62
CA LEU A 219 4.04 19.45 8.39
C LEU A 219 5.22 19.92 7.53
N ARG A 220 5.41 21.25 7.42
CA ARG A 220 6.51 21.85 6.62
C ARG A 220 7.90 21.59 7.18
N ASN A 221 8.02 21.19 8.44
CA ASN A 221 9.28 20.86 9.09
C ASN A 221 9.74 19.43 8.78
N TYR A 222 8.85 18.58 8.23
CA TYR A 222 9.15 17.19 7.90
C TYR A 222 9.68 17.05 6.47
N THR A 223 10.71 16.24 6.32
CA THR A 223 10.95 15.55 5.03
C THR A 223 9.96 14.38 4.91
N ILE A 224 9.17 14.35 3.84
CA ILE A 224 8.18 13.30 3.59
C ILE A 224 8.75 12.28 2.59
N ILE A 225 8.91 11.03 3.03
CA ILE A 225 9.31 9.91 2.17
C ILE A 225 8.06 9.11 1.79
N LYS A 226 7.77 8.96 0.50
CA LYS A 226 6.64 8.15 0.03
C LYS A 226 7.04 6.66 0.00
N TYR A 227 6.36 5.83 0.77
CA TYR A 227 6.49 4.39 0.75
C TYR A 227 6.09 3.86 -0.63
N ALA A 228 7.03 3.21 -1.29
CA ALA A 228 6.80 2.60 -2.58
C ALA A 228 7.15 1.11 -2.57
N SER A 229 6.31 0.37 -3.27
CA SER A 229 6.37 -1.06 -3.49
C SER A 229 7.50 -1.55 -4.39
N GLY A 230 8.07 -2.75 -4.15
CA GLY A 230 8.80 -3.49 -5.19
C GLY A 230 10.20 -2.95 -5.44
N LYS A 231 10.92 -3.55 -6.39
CA LYS A 231 12.36 -3.29 -6.57
C LYS A 231 12.67 -1.79 -6.69
N GLU A 232 11.99 -1.08 -7.58
CA GLU A 232 12.18 0.36 -7.78
C GLU A 232 11.74 1.18 -6.57
N GLY A 233 10.62 0.81 -5.93
CA GLY A 233 10.16 1.50 -4.73
C GLY A 233 11.12 1.37 -3.55
N TYR A 234 11.63 0.16 -3.30
CA TYR A 234 12.64 -0.09 -2.27
C TYR A 234 13.96 0.62 -2.57
N LEU A 235 14.39 0.62 -3.85
CA LEU A 235 15.60 1.33 -4.27
C LEU A 235 15.46 2.84 -4.06
N LYS A 236 14.32 3.43 -4.43
CA LYS A 236 14.04 4.85 -4.21
C LYS A 236 14.07 5.17 -2.72
N MET A 237 13.34 4.43 -1.89
CA MET A 237 13.31 4.67 -0.45
C MET A 237 14.70 4.51 0.18
N ALA A 238 15.47 3.48 -0.21
CA ALA A 238 16.82 3.29 0.29
C ALA A 238 17.76 4.44 -0.10
N THR A 239 17.50 5.10 -1.23
CA THR A 239 18.23 6.29 -1.68
C THR A 239 17.78 7.54 -0.92
N ASP A 240 16.47 7.74 -0.74
CA ASP A 240 15.92 8.85 0.06
C ASP A 240 16.42 8.80 1.51
N PHE A 241 16.47 7.60 2.12
CA PHE A 241 17.05 7.39 3.45
C PHE A 241 18.54 7.71 3.50
N ASP A 242 19.31 7.22 2.53
CA ASP A 242 20.76 7.43 2.47
C ASP A 242 21.10 8.92 2.39
N MET A 243 20.43 9.68 1.50
CA MET A 243 20.60 11.13 1.38
C MET A 243 20.23 11.87 2.67
N LEU A 244 19.16 11.45 3.34
CA LEU A 244 18.72 12.06 4.58
C LEU A 244 19.70 11.79 5.72
N PHE A 245 20.19 10.55 5.82
CA PHE A 245 21.14 10.13 6.84
C PHE A 245 22.53 10.72 6.61
N GLU A 246 22.95 10.89 5.36
CA GLU A 246 24.18 11.59 5.01
C GLU A 246 24.14 13.05 5.49
N ARG A 247 23.04 13.75 5.22
CA ARG A 247 22.81 15.11 5.72
C ARG A 247 22.83 15.19 7.25
N ALA A 248 22.39 14.12 7.92
CA ALA A 248 22.42 14.01 9.38
C ALA A 248 23.80 13.66 9.95
N GLY A 249 24.81 13.46 9.11
CA GLY A 249 26.15 13.07 9.53
C GLY A 249 26.27 11.60 9.94
N VAL A 250 25.34 10.74 9.49
CA VAL A 250 25.42 9.29 9.72
C VAL A 250 26.59 8.73 8.90
N PRO A 251 27.54 8.00 9.53
CA PRO A 251 28.69 7.43 8.83
C PRO A 251 28.29 6.49 7.69
N LEU A 252 29.10 6.46 6.63
CA LEU A 252 28.84 5.65 5.44
C LEU A 252 28.52 4.18 5.77
N HIS A 253 29.29 3.54 6.64
CA HIS A 253 29.05 2.13 7.01
C HIS A 253 27.69 1.88 7.67
N GLU A 254 27.19 2.81 8.50
CA GLU A 254 25.85 2.69 9.09
C GLU A 254 24.77 2.89 8.02
N ARG A 255 24.99 3.82 7.09
CA ARG A 255 24.07 4.06 5.96
C ARG A 255 24.00 2.88 5.01
N GLU A 256 25.15 2.29 4.65
CA GLU A 256 25.23 1.09 3.81
C GLU A 256 24.52 -0.10 4.47
N ALA A 257 24.67 -0.27 5.78
CA ALA A 257 23.94 -1.29 6.53
C ALA A 257 22.43 -1.08 6.43
N VAL A 258 21.93 0.15 6.66
CA VAL A 258 20.51 0.48 6.53
C VAL A 258 20.01 0.26 5.10
N ARG A 259 20.76 0.74 4.10
CA ARG A 259 20.44 0.56 2.68
C ARG A 259 20.29 -0.92 2.34
N SER A 260 21.21 -1.77 2.80
CA SER A 260 21.14 -3.21 2.57
C SER A 260 19.87 -3.85 3.17
N GLU A 261 19.43 -3.40 4.35
CA GLU A 261 18.22 -3.89 5.01
C GLU A 261 16.95 -3.45 4.30
N LEU A 262 16.89 -2.19 3.85
CA LEU A 262 15.74 -1.66 3.11
C LEU A 262 15.53 -2.40 1.78
N LEU A 263 16.61 -2.75 1.09
CA LEU A 263 16.58 -3.47 -0.19
C LEU A 263 16.10 -4.93 -0.07
N LYS A 264 16.07 -5.52 1.14
CA LYS A 264 15.47 -6.84 1.37
C LYS A 264 13.96 -6.85 1.12
N GLY A 265 13.29 -5.70 1.24
CA GLY A 265 11.89 -5.50 0.85
C GLY A 265 10.82 -6.19 1.72
N SER A 266 11.17 -7.17 2.55
CA SER A 266 10.23 -7.90 3.41
C SER A 266 10.59 -7.85 4.89
N THR A 267 9.60 -7.61 5.74
CA THR A 267 9.67 -7.81 7.20
C THR A 267 8.62 -8.84 7.62
N HIS A 268 8.64 -9.23 8.90
CA HIS A 268 7.65 -10.14 9.49
C HIS A 268 6.18 -9.77 9.19
N HIS A 269 5.88 -8.47 9.07
CA HIS A 269 4.52 -7.97 8.85
C HIS A 269 4.20 -7.63 7.39
N THR A 270 5.05 -8.00 6.42
CA THR A 270 4.76 -7.75 5.00
C THR A 270 3.51 -8.52 4.57
N THR A 271 2.59 -7.81 3.92
CA THR A 271 1.32 -8.34 3.38
C THR A 271 1.23 -8.22 1.86
N ARG A 272 2.08 -7.39 1.24
CA ARG A 272 2.04 -7.13 -0.20
C ARG A 272 2.34 -8.38 -1.01
N GLY A 273 1.63 -8.53 -2.14
CA GLY A 273 1.79 -9.66 -3.06
C GLY A 273 1.22 -10.97 -2.53
N SER A 274 0.69 -10.98 -1.30
CA SER A 274 -0.05 -12.15 -0.81
C SER A 274 -1.40 -12.25 -1.53
N GLN A 275 -1.88 -13.48 -1.72
CA GLN A 275 -3.21 -13.73 -2.28
C GLN A 275 -4.31 -12.98 -1.53
N ALA A 276 -4.16 -12.83 -0.21
CA ALA A 276 -5.09 -12.07 0.61
C ALA A 276 -5.10 -10.57 0.27
N ALA A 277 -3.94 -9.97 -0.03
CA ALA A 277 -3.86 -8.56 -0.40
C ALA A 277 -4.39 -8.28 -1.81
N LEU A 278 -4.20 -9.22 -2.75
CA LEU A 278 -4.81 -9.13 -4.08
C LEU A 278 -6.33 -9.24 -3.97
N TYR A 279 -6.83 -10.27 -3.26
CA TYR A 279 -8.26 -10.45 -3.02
C TYR A 279 -8.94 -9.23 -2.37
N VAL A 280 -8.35 -8.64 -1.34
CA VAL A 280 -8.91 -7.45 -0.68
C VAL A 280 -8.86 -6.23 -1.60
N ARG A 281 -7.84 -6.10 -2.45
CA ARG A 281 -7.78 -5.04 -3.46
C ARG A 281 -8.94 -5.18 -4.44
N ASP A 282 -9.14 -6.38 -4.99
CA ASP A 282 -10.18 -6.63 -5.98
C ASP A 282 -11.57 -6.37 -5.39
N LEU A 283 -11.83 -6.83 -4.17
CA LEU A 283 -13.07 -6.52 -3.43
C LEU A 283 -13.31 -5.03 -3.22
N LEU A 284 -12.24 -4.26 -2.99
CA LEU A 284 -12.33 -2.83 -2.74
C LEU A 284 -12.57 -2.06 -4.04
N LEU A 285 -11.82 -2.38 -5.10
CA LEU A 285 -11.88 -1.64 -6.37
C LEU A 285 -13.10 -1.99 -7.24
N SER A 286 -13.72 -3.15 -6.99
CA SER A 286 -14.98 -3.56 -7.64
C SER A 286 -16.24 -3.04 -6.94
N ASN A 287 -16.11 -2.33 -5.80
CA ASN A 287 -17.24 -1.87 -5.02
C ASN A 287 -17.17 -0.35 -4.77
N GLU A 288 -17.90 0.41 -5.60
CA GLU A 288 -17.87 1.88 -5.60
C GLU A 288 -18.17 2.48 -4.22
N ASP A 289 -19.23 2.03 -3.52
CA ASP A 289 -19.58 2.62 -2.22
C ASP A 289 -18.50 2.37 -1.15
N VAL A 290 -17.90 1.17 -1.16
CA VAL A 290 -16.85 0.83 -0.20
C VAL A 290 -15.60 1.64 -0.49
N LEU A 291 -15.24 1.80 -1.77
CA LEU A 291 -14.13 2.64 -2.19
C LEU A 291 -14.37 4.11 -1.86
N ALA A 292 -15.57 4.63 -2.13
CA ALA A 292 -15.98 5.99 -1.78
C ALA A 292 -15.82 6.26 -0.28
N LYS A 293 -16.29 5.35 0.57
CA LYS A 293 -16.13 5.48 2.03
C LYS A 293 -14.65 5.42 2.46
N VAL A 294 -13.82 4.61 1.80
CA VAL A 294 -12.36 4.61 2.03
C VAL A 294 -11.74 5.95 1.62
N ILE A 295 -12.15 6.53 0.48
CA ILE A 295 -11.71 7.87 0.07
C ILE A 295 -12.15 8.93 1.07
N GLU A 296 -13.37 8.88 1.59
CA GLU A 296 -13.86 9.83 2.61
C GLU A 296 -13.04 9.77 3.91
N ILE A 297 -12.63 8.57 4.35
CA ILE A 297 -11.74 8.41 5.50
C ILE A 297 -10.39 9.07 5.22
N TYR A 298 -9.81 8.86 4.03
CA TYR A 298 -8.43 9.23 3.72
C TYR A 298 -8.28 10.45 2.81
N TYR A 299 -9.35 11.21 2.57
CA TYR A 299 -9.37 12.27 1.55
C TYR A 299 -8.18 13.22 1.68
N HIS A 300 -7.91 13.68 2.90
CA HIS A 300 -6.80 14.58 3.17
C HIS A 300 -5.42 13.90 3.08
N ASP A 301 -5.32 12.58 3.26
CA ASP A 301 -4.04 11.90 3.00
C ASP A 301 -3.71 11.92 1.49
N PHE A 302 -4.71 11.82 0.61
CA PHE A 302 -4.50 11.97 -0.83
C PHE A 302 -4.06 13.39 -1.19
N VAL A 303 -4.74 14.39 -0.63
CA VAL A 303 -4.47 15.80 -0.93
C VAL A 303 -3.13 16.27 -0.33
N GLU A 304 -2.93 16.11 0.98
CA GLU A 304 -1.79 16.69 1.69
C GLU A 304 -0.45 15.99 1.35
N PHE A 305 -0.51 14.70 0.97
CA PHE A 305 0.69 13.95 0.58
C PHE A 305 0.79 13.71 -0.93
N ASP A 306 -0.08 14.34 -1.73
CA ASP A 306 -0.04 14.28 -3.20
C ASP A 306 -0.03 12.82 -3.70
N PHE A 307 -1.01 12.02 -3.23
CA PHE A 307 -1.28 10.69 -3.77
C PHE A 307 -2.40 10.75 -4.80
N PRO A 308 -2.33 9.95 -5.87
CA PRO A 308 -3.42 9.88 -6.83
C PRO A 308 -4.67 9.27 -6.17
N PHE A 309 -5.84 9.81 -6.49
CA PHE A 309 -7.10 9.17 -6.15
C PHE A 309 -7.25 7.86 -6.94
N PRO A 310 -7.81 6.79 -6.34
CA PRO A 310 -8.02 5.54 -7.05
C PRO A 310 -9.12 5.69 -8.10
N ALA A 311 -8.87 5.17 -9.30
CA ALA A 311 -9.89 4.95 -10.32
C ALA A 311 -10.50 3.56 -10.16
N LEU A 312 -11.77 3.40 -10.54
CA LEU A 312 -12.43 2.10 -10.57
C LEU A 312 -11.80 1.21 -11.64
N SER A 313 -11.65 -0.08 -11.33
CA SER A 313 -11.29 -1.06 -12.35
C SER A 313 -12.54 -1.40 -13.16
N HIS A 314 -12.54 -1.06 -14.44
CA HIS A 314 -13.51 -1.57 -15.39
C HIS A 314 -13.02 -2.96 -15.87
N GLU A 315 -13.83 -4.00 -15.66
CA GLU A 315 -13.67 -5.28 -16.38
C GLU A 315 -14.16 -5.17 -17.82
#